data_AF-A0A6G3MMC0-F1
#
_entry.id   AF-A0A6G3MMC0-F1
#
_cell.length_a   1.000
_cell.length_b   1.000
_cell.length_c   1.000
_cell.angle_alpha   90.00
_cell.angle_beta   90.00
_cell.angle_gamma   90.00
#
_symmetry.space_group_name_H-M   'P 1'
#
loop_
_entity.id
_entity.type
_entity.pdbx_description
1 polymer ?
#
loop_
_entity_poly.entity_id
_entity_poly.type
_entity_poly.pdbx_seq_one_letter_code
_entity_poly.pdbx_strand_id
1 'polypeptide(L)'
;LQSSVRASNLAFSPPKMLAIPSDNTEAYIKAIRSELSQNPNLDLIMSIFPSQREDRYASFKKLLCCQTAIPSQAILTRTISNVRRLSVVANRVALQINCKLGGELWRVSIPIKSVMVIGIDVHHCTVSKARSSVVGLVSSLNNSLTRY
;
A
#
# COMPACT_ATOMS: atom_id res chain seq x y z
N LEU A 1 9.83 11.73 5.15
CA LEU A 1 8.39 11.43 5.01
C LEU A 1 7.52 12.45 5.75
N GLN A 2 7.68 12.65 7.07
CA GLN A 2 6.87 13.62 7.83
C GLN A 2 6.91 15.05 7.27
N SER A 3 8.06 15.51 6.78
CA SER A 3 8.17 16.83 6.14
C SER A 3 7.35 16.91 4.83
N SER A 4 7.37 15.84 4.03
CA SER A 4 6.56 15.69 2.81
C SER A 4 5.06 15.70 3.09
N VAL A 5 4.66 14.96 4.13
CA VAL A 5 3.27 14.84 4.58
C VAL A 5 2.70 16.21 4.96
N ARG A 6 3.47 16.99 5.74
CA ARG A 6 3.11 18.37 6.10
C ARG A 6 2.98 19.28 4.88
N ALA A 7 3.89 19.16 3.90
CA ALA A 7 3.83 19.96 2.69
C ALA A 7 2.62 19.63 1.79
N SER A 8 2.03 18.45 1.93
CA SER A 8 0.86 18.01 1.15
C SER A 8 -0.46 18.10 1.93
N ASN A 9 -0.49 18.84 3.05
CA ASN A 9 -1.66 18.94 3.95
C ASN A 9 -2.20 17.59 4.44
N LEU A 10 -1.33 16.57 4.49
CA LEU A 10 -1.64 15.28 5.08
C LEU A 10 -1.23 15.31 6.55
N ALA A 11 -1.94 14.56 7.39
CA ALA A 11 -1.63 14.43 8.81
C ALA A 11 -1.40 12.95 9.14
N PHE A 12 -0.14 12.55 9.28
CA PHE A 12 0.22 11.22 9.79
C PHE A 12 0.79 11.35 11.20
N SER A 13 0.31 10.51 12.12
CA SER A 13 0.93 10.35 13.42
C SER A 13 2.38 9.85 13.27
N PRO A 14 3.27 10.18 14.21
CA PRO A 14 4.61 9.59 14.23
C PRO A 14 4.53 8.05 14.24
N PRO A 15 5.20 7.36 13.31
CA PRO A 15 5.13 5.91 13.25
C PRO A 15 5.91 5.27 14.39
N LYS A 16 5.44 4.13 14.90
CA LYS A 16 6.23 3.26 15.76
C LYS A 16 7.28 2.55 14.90
N MET A 17 8.55 2.80 15.18
CA MET A 17 9.66 2.15 14.48
C MET A 17 9.94 0.78 15.11
N LEU A 18 9.96 -0.26 14.29
CA LEU A 18 10.31 -1.62 14.72
C LEU A 18 11.53 -2.12 13.94
N ALA A 19 12.61 -2.41 14.65
CA ALA A 19 13.78 -3.03 14.08
C ALA A 19 13.55 -4.55 13.97
N ILE A 20 13.89 -5.13 12.82
CA ILE A 20 13.77 -6.57 12.58
C ILE A 20 15.18 -7.17 12.62
N PRO A 21 15.42 -8.23 13.41
CA PRO A 21 16.76 -8.75 13.66
C PRO A 21 17.39 -9.48 12.46
N SER A 22 16.57 -9.94 11.51
CA SER A 22 17.02 -10.68 10.34
C SER A 22 16.23 -10.25 9.12
N ASP A 23 16.82 -10.36 7.94
CA ASP A 23 16.14 -10.07 6.69
C ASP A 23 15.27 -11.23 6.18
N ASN A 24 15.23 -12.37 6.87
CA ASN A 24 14.43 -13.51 6.46
C ASN A 24 12.92 -13.23 6.49
N THR A 25 12.15 -13.89 5.61
CA THR A 25 10.69 -13.63 5.47
C THR A 25 9.93 -13.88 6.77
N GLU A 26 10.30 -14.92 7.51
CA GLU A 26 9.64 -15.30 8.78
C GLU A 26 9.78 -14.23 9.87
N ALA A 27 10.92 -13.57 9.98
CA ALA A 27 11.13 -12.51 10.96
C ALA A 27 10.19 -11.33 10.70
N TYR A 28 9.99 -10.93 9.44
CA TYR A 28 9.02 -9.87 9.10
C TYR A 28 7.59 -10.29 9.48
N ILE A 29 7.18 -11.50 9.09
CA ILE A 29 5.83 -11.99 9.37
C ILE A 29 5.57 -12.11 10.87
N LYS A 30 6.54 -12.62 11.63
CA LYS A 30 6.46 -12.73 13.10
C LYS A 30 6.38 -11.36 13.75
N ALA A 31 7.23 -10.42 13.35
CA ALA A 31 7.24 -9.05 13.85
C ALA A 31 5.90 -8.35 13.61
N ILE A 32 5.37 -8.45 12.39
CA ILE A 32 4.06 -7.87 12.04
C ILE A 32 2.95 -8.49 12.88
N ARG A 33 2.88 -9.81 12.99
CA ARG A 33 1.84 -10.49 13.80
C ARG A 33 1.89 -10.08 15.27
N SER A 34 3.10 -9.94 15.83
CA SER A 34 3.29 -9.47 17.20
C SER A 34 2.73 -8.06 17.37
N GLU A 35 3.02 -7.14 16.45
CA GLU A 35 2.51 -5.77 16.50
C GLU A 35 0.99 -5.69 16.33
N LEU A 36 0.43 -6.48 15.41
CA LEU A 36 -1.02 -6.55 15.23
C LEU A 36 -1.76 -7.06 16.47
N SER A 37 -1.13 -7.99 17.22
CA SER A 37 -1.71 -8.51 18.46
C SER A 37 -1.64 -7.51 19.61
N GLN A 38 -0.61 -6.66 19.63
CA GLN A 38 -0.42 -5.64 20.66
C GLN A 38 -1.18 -4.34 20.37
N ASN A 39 -1.37 -4.01 19.08
CA ASN A 39 -1.95 -2.75 18.62
C ASN A 39 -3.06 -3.03 17.61
N PRO A 40 -4.30 -3.27 18.07
CA PRO A 40 -5.42 -3.61 17.18
C PRO A 40 -5.86 -2.43 16.29
N ASN A 41 -5.55 -1.19 16.68
CA ASN A 41 -5.98 0.03 15.98
C ASN A 41 -4.90 0.57 15.03
N LEU A 42 -4.20 -0.32 14.32
CA LEU A 42 -3.18 0.10 13.34
C LEU A 42 -3.81 0.44 11.99
N ASP A 43 -3.67 1.68 11.55
CA ASP A 43 -4.20 2.14 10.25
C ASP A 43 -3.38 1.63 9.05
N LEU A 44 -2.06 1.49 9.21
CA LEU A 44 -1.15 1.12 8.13
C LEU A 44 0.16 0.52 8.64
N ILE A 45 0.68 -0.46 7.89
CA ILE A 45 2.02 -1.01 8.10
C ILE A 45 2.93 -0.64 6.93
N MET A 46 4.07 -0.03 7.25
CA MET A 46 5.15 0.21 6.29
C MET A 46 6.33 -0.72 6.57
N SER A 47 6.80 -1.42 5.54
CA SER A 47 7.98 -2.29 5.63
C SER A 47 9.06 -1.84 4.65
N ILE A 48 10.31 -1.80 5.12
CA ILE A 48 11.49 -1.52 4.30
C ILE A 48 12.19 -2.84 4.03
N PHE A 49 12.31 -3.21 2.76
CA PHE A 49 12.99 -4.43 2.32
C PHE A 49 14.38 -4.12 1.74
N PRO A 50 15.42 -4.86 2.13
CA PRO A 50 16.77 -4.67 1.59
C PRO A 50 16.90 -5.08 0.11
N SER A 51 16.12 -6.07 -0.33
CA SER A 51 16.18 -6.65 -1.68
C SER A 51 14.78 -6.87 -2.26
N GLN A 52 14.73 -7.03 -3.59
CA GLN A 52 13.50 -7.28 -4.33
C GLN A 52 13.20 -8.78 -4.39
N ARG A 53 12.82 -9.35 -3.24
CA ARG A 53 12.44 -10.76 -3.11
C ARG A 53 10.94 -10.93 -3.22
N GLU A 54 10.50 -11.61 -4.27
CA GLU A 54 9.08 -11.83 -4.57
C GLU A 54 8.38 -12.66 -3.51
N ASP A 55 9.03 -13.72 -3.01
CA ASP A 55 8.50 -14.60 -1.96
C ASP A 55 8.20 -13.85 -0.66
N ARG A 56 9.10 -12.93 -0.29
CA ARG A 56 8.97 -12.06 0.89
C ARG A 56 7.81 -11.08 0.71
N TYR A 57 7.76 -10.43 -0.45
CA TYR A 57 6.71 -9.48 -0.79
C TYR A 57 5.32 -10.16 -0.85
N ALA A 58 5.24 -11.34 -1.47
CA ALA A 58 4.01 -12.13 -1.56
C ALA A 58 3.52 -12.55 -0.18
N SER A 59 4.41 -13.02 0.70
CA SER A 59 4.06 -13.40 2.07
C SER A 59 3.59 -12.21 2.90
N PHE A 60 4.28 -11.07 2.78
CA PHE A 60 3.90 -9.80 3.42
C PHE A 60 2.50 -9.35 2.98
N LYS A 61 2.23 -9.36 1.67
CA LYS A 61 0.92 -8.99 1.13
C LYS A 61 -0.16 -9.98 1.48
N LYS A 62 0.12 -11.29 1.47
CA LYS A 62 -0.84 -12.33 1.86
C LYS A 62 -1.29 -12.16 3.32
N LEU A 63 -0.37 -11.87 4.24
CA LEU A 63 -0.71 -11.60 5.63
C LEU A 63 -1.62 -10.36 5.76
N LEU A 64 -1.22 -9.25 5.15
CA LEU A 64 -1.90 -7.96 5.37
C LEU A 64 -3.20 -7.81 4.59
N CYS A 65 -3.23 -8.29 3.35
CA CYS A 65 -4.42 -8.17 2.50
C CYS A 65 -5.43 -9.30 2.71
N CYS A 66 -4.98 -10.54 2.97
CA CYS A 66 -5.90 -11.68 3.04
C CYS A 66 -6.24 -12.13 4.47
N GLN A 67 -5.38 -11.89 5.46
CA GLN A 67 -5.59 -12.39 6.83
C GLN A 67 -6.02 -11.32 7.81
N THR A 68 -5.62 -10.05 7.61
CA THR A 68 -5.79 -8.98 8.62
C THR A 68 -6.45 -7.71 8.08
N ALA A 69 -6.60 -7.58 6.76
CA ALA A 69 -7.21 -6.45 6.07
C ALA A 69 -6.61 -5.06 6.40
N ILE A 70 -5.29 -5.00 6.63
CA ILE A 70 -4.60 -3.74 6.96
C ILE A 70 -3.85 -3.19 5.74
N PRO A 71 -4.08 -1.92 5.36
CA PRO A 71 -3.31 -1.24 4.34
C PRO A 71 -1.80 -1.33 4.57
N SER A 72 -1.05 -1.56 3.50
CA SER A 72 0.38 -1.84 3.61
C SER A 72 1.24 -1.19 2.53
N GLN A 73 2.38 -0.64 2.92
CA GLN A 73 3.37 -0.01 2.06
C GLN A 73 4.71 -0.74 2.15
N ALA A 74 5.21 -1.23 1.02
CA ALA A 74 6.57 -1.76 0.93
C ALA A 74 7.49 -0.73 0.24
N ILE A 75 8.72 -0.59 0.73
CA ILE A 75 9.74 0.28 0.16
C ILE A 75 11.04 -0.51 0.08
N LEU A 76 11.79 -0.37 -1.00
CA LEU A 76 13.13 -0.96 -1.09
C LEU A 76 14.18 0.00 -0.54
N THR A 77 15.16 -0.51 0.19
CA THR A 77 16.27 0.30 0.72
C THR A 77 16.95 1.10 -0.39
N ARG A 78 17.24 0.48 -1.54
CA ARG A 78 17.84 1.15 -2.72
C ARG A 78 17.08 2.40 -3.19
N THR A 79 15.76 2.45 -2.97
CA THR A 79 14.91 3.58 -3.38
C THR A 79 15.08 4.78 -2.46
N ILE A 80 15.41 4.55 -1.19
CA ILE A 80 15.60 5.61 -0.18
C ILE A 80 17.08 5.94 0.08
N SER A 81 18.02 5.11 -0.40
CA SER A 81 19.47 5.36 -0.27
C SER A 81 19.95 6.60 -1.05
N ASN A 82 19.25 7.01 -2.10
CA ASN A 82 19.64 8.18 -2.89
C ASN A 82 19.05 9.47 -2.28
N VAL A 83 19.88 10.18 -1.50
CA VAL A 83 19.49 11.43 -0.81
C VAL A 83 18.91 12.48 -1.75
N ARG A 84 19.45 12.63 -2.97
CA ARG A 84 18.95 13.62 -3.95
C ARG A 84 17.52 13.33 -4.40
N ARG A 85 17.11 12.06 -4.42
CA ARG A 85 15.76 11.62 -4.82
C ARG A 85 14.83 11.39 -3.64
N LEU A 86 15.33 11.45 -2.41
CA LEU A 86 14.59 11.05 -1.22
C LEU A 86 13.33 11.89 -1.00
N SER A 87 13.37 13.20 -1.28
CA SER A 87 12.21 14.09 -1.16
C SER A 87 11.09 13.69 -2.14
N VAL A 88 11.43 13.43 -3.40
CA VAL A 88 10.49 13.01 -4.43
C VAL A 88 9.89 11.64 -4.10
N VAL A 89 10.73 10.70 -3.66
CA VAL A 89 10.28 9.37 -3.22
C VAL A 89 9.34 9.50 -2.02
N ALA A 90 9.69 10.30 -1.02
CA ALA A 90 8.86 10.52 0.16
C ALA A 90 7.50 11.15 -0.18
N ASN A 91 7.45 12.12 -1.10
CA ASN A 91 6.18 12.69 -1.58
C ASN A 91 5.32 11.60 -2.25
N ARG A 92 5.89 10.81 -3.17
CA ARG A 92 5.15 9.74 -3.85
C ARG A 92 4.60 8.70 -2.88
N VAL A 93 5.41 8.33 -1.89
CA VAL A 93 5.00 7.40 -0.82
C VAL A 93 3.89 7.99 0.04
N ALA A 94 3.97 9.26 0.42
CA ALA A 94 2.94 9.94 1.20
C ALA A 94 1.59 9.97 0.47
N LEU A 95 1.61 10.33 -0.82
CA LEU A 95 0.41 10.33 -1.66
C LEU A 95 -0.18 8.92 -1.81
N GLN A 96 0.67 7.90 -1.98
CA GLN A 96 0.23 6.52 -2.06
C GLN A 96 -0.41 6.03 -0.74
N ILE A 97 0.16 6.40 0.41
CA ILE A 97 -0.41 6.10 1.72
C ILE A 97 -1.79 6.75 1.85
N ASN A 98 -1.92 8.02 1.43
CA ASN A 98 -3.20 8.71 1.48
C ASN A 98 -4.27 7.96 0.68
N CYS A 99 -3.97 7.53 -0.55
CA CYS A 99 -4.90 6.72 -1.36
C CYS A 99 -5.29 5.40 -0.69
N LYS A 100 -4.33 4.73 -0.03
CA LYS A 100 -4.58 3.46 0.67
C LYS A 100 -5.48 3.59 1.90
N LEU A 101 -5.53 4.79 2.47
CA LEU A 101 -6.41 5.13 3.59
C LEU A 101 -7.74 5.74 3.10
N GLY A 102 -8.02 5.69 1.79
CA GLY A 102 -9.26 6.21 1.20
C GLY A 102 -9.25 7.71 0.89
N GLY A 103 -8.09 8.36 1.02
CA GLY A 103 -7.92 9.77 0.67
C GLY A 103 -7.90 10.02 -0.84
N GLU A 104 -8.44 11.17 -1.23
CA GLU A 104 -8.54 11.60 -2.62
C GLU A 104 -7.45 12.65 -2.91
N LEU A 105 -6.63 12.44 -3.94
CA LEU A 105 -5.49 13.33 -4.22
C LEU A 105 -5.88 14.54 -5.07
N TRP A 106 -6.70 14.29 -6.09
CA TRP A 106 -7.14 15.28 -7.05
C TRP A 106 -8.41 14.77 -7.73
N ARG A 107 -9.14 15.67 -8.39
CA ARG A 107 -10.38 15.40 -9.10
C ARG A 107 -10.39 16.17 -10.42
N VAL A 108 -11.04 15.60 -11.44
CA VAL A 108 -11.42 16.34 -12.66
C VAL A 108 -12.86 16.80 -12.57
N SER A 109 -13.15 18.00 -13.07
CA SER A 109 -14.54 18.44 -13.25
C SER A 109 -15.18 17.64 -14.37
N ILE A 110 -16.20 16.84 -14.05
CA ILE A 110 -16.92 16.03 -15.00
C ILE A 110 -18.32 16.62 -15.13
N PRO A 111 -18.71 17.09 -16.33
CA PRO A 111 -19.98 17.81 -16.52
C PRO A 111 -21.20 16.89 -16.40
N ILE A 112 -21.01 15.58 -16.58
CA ILE A 112 -22.07 14.58 -16.53
C ILE A 112 -22.34 14.20 -15.07
N LYS A 113 -23.61 14.28 -14.64
CA LYS A 113 -24.06 13.89 -13.30
C LYS A 113 -24.62 12.48 -13.31
N SER A 114 -24.57 11.80 -12.16
CA SER A 114 -25.18 10.47 -11.96
C SER A 114 -24.62 9.39 -12.89
N VAL A 115 -23.30 9.43 -13.12
CA VAL A 115 -22.57 8.39 -13.85
C VAL A 115 -21.81 7.51 -12.88
N MET A 116 -21.84 6.20 -13.14
CA MET A 116 -20.99 5.20 -12.51
C MET A 116 -20.06 4.63 -13.57
N VAL A 117 -18.75 4.73 -13.32
CA VAL A 117 -17.72 4.13 -14.18
C VAL A 117 -17.33 2.78 -13.59
N ILE A 118 -17.25 1.76 -14.44
CA ILE A 118 -16.85 0.40 -14.06
C ILE A 118 -15.67 0.01 -14.94
N GLY A 119 -14.56 -0.41 -14.31
CA GLY A 119 -13.41 -1.02 -14.98
C GLY A 119 -13.35 -2.51 -14.62
N ILE A 120 -13.15 -3.34 -15.63
CA ILE A 120 -13.01 -4.80 -15.48
C ILE A 120 -11.75 -5.22 -16.24
N ASP A 121 -10.91 -6.00 -15.58
CA ASP A 121 -9.73 -6.63 -16.19
C ASP A 121 -9.62 -8.10 -15.75
N VAL A 122 -9.06 -8.95 -16.59
CA VAL A 122 -8.93 -10.39 -16.34
C VAL A 122 -7.46 -10.78 -16.42
N HIS A 123 -6.93 -11.27 -15.31
CA HIS A 123 -5.59 -11.84 -15.26
C HIS A 123 -5.62 -13.36 -15.37
N HIS A 124 -4.88 -13.91 -16.32
CA HIS A 124 -4.73 -15.35 -16.49
C HIS A 124 -3.44 -15.83 -15.82
N CYS A 125 -3.56 -16.66 -14.78
CA CYS A 125 -2.41 -17.24 -14.10
C CYS A 125 -1.77 -18.33 -14.97
N THR A 126 -0.51 -18.12 -15.35
CA THR A 126 0.28 -19.07 -16.13
C THR A 126 1.06 -20.08 -15.29
N VAL A 127 1.09 -19.89 -13.96
CA VAL A 127 1.95 -20.64 -13.03
C VAL A 127 1.28 -21.92 -12.51
N SER A 128 -0.05 -21.97 -12.43
CA SER A 128 -0.78 -23.17 -11.99
C SER A 128 -1.12 -24.08 -13.18
N LYS A 129 -0.95 -25.41 -13.01
CA LYS A 129 -1.37 -26.42 -14.00
C LYS A 129 -2.86 -26.33 -14.36
N ALA A 130 -3.68 -25.82 -13.44
CA ALA A 130 -5.02 -25.36 -13.73
C ALA A 130 -4.95 -23.91 -14.23
N ARG A 131 -5.32 -23.65 -15.50
CA ARG A 131 -5.45 -22.29 -16.05
C ARG A 131 -6.52 -21.52 -15.27
N SER A 132 -6.13 -20.86 -14.20
CA SER A 132 -7.03 -20.06 -13.37
C SER A 132 -7.01 -18.62 -13.85
N SER A 133 -8.20 -18.04 -14.00
CA SER A 133 -8.38 -16.64 -14.36
C SER A 133 -8.94 -15.90 -13.15
N VAL A 134 -8.37 -14.75 -12.84
CA VAL A 134 -8.83 -13.86 -11.76
C VAL A 134 -9.37 -12.59 -12.41
N VAL A 135 -10.60 -12.23 -12.06
CA VAL A 135 -11.22 -10.99 -12.53
C VAL A 135 -11.03 -9.91 -11.47
N GLY A 136 -10.45 -8.78 -11.87
CA GLY A 136 -10.45 -7.55 -11.09
C GLY A 136 -11.59 -6.65 -11.57
N LEU A 137 -12.44 -6.22 -10.63
CA LEU A 137 -13.52 -5.26 -10.88
C LEU A 137 -13.35 -4.07 -9.95
N VAL A 138 -13.43 -2.86 -10.52
CA VAL A 138 -13.34 -1.60 -9.79
C VAL A 138 -14.46 -0.70 -10.28
N SER A 139 -15.15 0.01 -9.37
CA SER A 139 -16.20 0.94 -9.78
C SER A 139 -16.23 2.20 -8.93
N SER A 140 -16.50 3.33 -9.57
CA SER A 140 -16.64 4.60 -8.87
C SER A 140 -17.86 4.62 -7.93
N LEU A 141 -17.66 5.13 -6.71
CA LEU A 141 -18.69 5.17 -5.65
C LEU A 141 -19.26 6.57 -5.38
N ASN A 142 -18.71 7.62 -6.01
CA ASN A 142 -19.13 9.00 -5.82
C ASN A 142 -19.18 9.78 -7.14
N ASN A 143 -19.97 10.86 -7.18
CA ASN A 143 -20.10 11.72 -8.36
C ASN A 143 -18.78 12.45 -8.72
N SER A 144 -17.80 12.44 -7.82
CA SER A 144 -16.44 12.91 -8.09
C SER A 144 -15.54 11.92 -8.79
N LEU A 145 -15.95 10.65 -8.90
CA LEU A 145 -15.14 9.55 -9.43
C LEU A 145 -13.76 9.47 -8.76
N THR A 146 -13.73 9.67 -7.45
CA THR A 146 -12.49 9.69 -6.65
C THR A 146 -12.44 8.57 -5.63
N ARG A 147 -13.58 7.96 -5.32
CA ARG A 147 -13.69 6.74 -4.49
C ARG A 147 -14.08 5.57 -5.35
N TYR A 148 -13.50 4.42 -5.03
CA TYR A 148 -13.62 3.17 -5.77
C TYR A 148 -13.78 1.99 -4.82
#